data_AF-W8EYQ2-F1
#
_entry.id   AF-W8EYQ2-F1
#
_cell.length_a   1.000
_cell.length_b   1.000
_cell.length_c   1.000
_cell.angle_alpha   90.00
_cell.angle_beta   90.00
_cell.angle_gamma   90.00
#
_symmetry.space_group_name_H-M   'P 1'
#
loop_
_entity.id
_entity.type
_entity.pdbx_description
1 polymer ?
#
loop_
_entity_poly.entity_id
_entity_poly.type
_entity_poly.pdbx_seq_one_letter_code
_entity_poly.pdbx_strand_id
1 'polypeptide(L)'
;MTARNPEWVKLDQELIRAVNALVNQKPAVVQQYFAKGLEGTHHLGFGWKSKDFAASGGYMTIKARCYYYHDTLVSYTIAPWLPTENAVKDLYVNQFSAVFKPTPGQVRPYHYNPASLQKALGSYRPSYPLATTPATIADYMSPESGLEYGYSGGEAPVVLPNRRAFILLQDQLSTADIVLLMHAVNPASRLTAIEYYLKNKKRFTHAEQQSLNQWVKVVFKELPKVESLQGCIGGLYNARELVARFTKTTL
;
A
#
# COMPACT_ATOMS: atom_id res chain seq x y z
N MET A 1 22.43 -26.05 -18.14
CA MET A 1 22.73 -24.81 -18.88
C MET A 1 21.41 -24.20 -19.30
N THR A 2 21.01 -23.08 -18.71
CA THR A 2 19.82 -22.36 -19.18
C THR A 2 20.22 -21.50 -20.37
N ALA A 3 19.65 -21.78 -21.54
CA ALA A 3 19.82 -20.92 -22.70
C ALA A 3 19.14 -19.57 -22.40
N ARG A 4 19.95 -18.53 -22.19
CA ARG A 4 19.46 -17.16 -21.96
C ARG A 4 19.25 -16.50 -23.31
N ASN A 5 18.10 -15.88 -23.52
CA ASN A 5 17.86 -15.09 -24.72
C ASN A 5 18.69 -13.77 -24.63
N PRO A 6 19.67 -13.56 -25.52
CA PRO A 6 20.55 -12.38 -25.45
C PRO A 6 19.79 -11.07 -25.66
N GLU A 7 18.71 -11.07 -26.44
CA GLU A 7 17.87 -9.88 -26.65
C GLU A 7 17.15 -9.48 -25.37
N TRP A 8 16.62 -10.45 -24.63
CA TRP A 8 15.94 -10.21 -23.37
C TRP A 8 16.88 -9.66 -22.31
N VAL A 9 18.10 -10.21 -22.22
CA VAL A 9 19.14 -9.70 -21.32
C VAL A 9 19.50 -8.26 -21.67
N LYS A 10 19.60 -7.91 -22.96
CA LYS A 10 19.88 -6.54 -23.41
C LYS A 10 18.76 -5.57 -23.00
N LEU A 11 17.50 -5.93 -23.22
CA LEU A 11 16.34 -5.12 -22.82
C LEU A 11 16.30 -4.91 -21.31
N ASP A 12 16.55 -5.95 -20.52
CA ASP A 12 16.62 -5.86 -19.06
C ASP A 12 17.73 -4.90 -18.61
N GLN A 13 18.93 -4.99 -19.21
CA GLN A 13 20.05 -4.09 -18.91
C GLN A 13 19.76 -2.62 -19.27
N GLU A 14 19.07 -2.37 -20.38
CA GLU A 14 18.63 -1.04 -20.78
C GLU A 14 17.62 -0.47 -19.79
N LEU A 15 16.64 -1.28 -19.37
CA LEU A 15 15.65 -0.92 -18.36
C LEU A 15 16.30 -0.61 -17.00
N ILE A 16 17.24 -1.44 -16.54
CA ILE A 16 17.98 -1.23 -15.28
C ILE A 16 18.75 0.08 -15.32
N ARG A 17 19.49 0.34 -16.42
CA ARG A 17 20.27 1.58 -16.59
C ARG A 17 19.36 2.81 -16.60
N ALA A 18 18.24 2.75 -17.31
CA ALA A 18 17.27 3.84 -17.34
C ALA A 18 16.73 4.14 -15.93
N VAL A 19 16.31 3.12 -15.18
CA VAL A 19 15.78 3.32 -13.82
C VAL A 19 16.84 3.79 -12.83
N ASN A 20 18.07 3.28 -12.91
CA ASN A 20 19.16 3.77 -12.08
C ASN A 20 19.48 5.25 -12.33
N ALA A 21 19.30 5.74 -13.56
CA ALA A 21 19.46 7.15 -13.88
C ALA A 21 18.30 8.04 -13.36
N LEU A 22 17.12 7.46 -13.14
CA LEU A 22 15.90 8.20 -12.75
C LEU A 22 15.79 8.49 -11.26
N VAL A 23 16.30 7.62 -10.39
CA VAL A 23 16.08 7.73 -8.92
C VAL A 23 16.60 9.03 -8.30
N ASN A 24 17.56 9.69 -8.93
CA ASN A 24 18.14 10.95 -8.47
C ASN A 24 17.53 12.17 -9.19
N GLN A 25 16.58 11.95 -10.09
CA GLN A 25 15.90 13.01 -10.84
C GLN A 25 14.75 13.60 -10.03
N LYS A 26 14.21 14.71 -10.55
CA LYS A 26 12.99 15.31 -10.00
C LYS A 26 11.81 14.32 -10.11
N PRO A 27 10.88 14.26 -9.14
CA PRO A 27 9.74 13.35 -9.14
C PRO A 27 8.91 13.36 -10.44
N ALA A 28 8.73 14.53 -11.06
CA ALA A 28 8.01 14.66 -12.33
C ALA A 28 8.64 13.85 -13.48
N VAL A 29 9.97 13.76 -13.52
CA VAL A 29 10.71 12.99 -14.53
C VAL A 29 10.47 11.49 -14.32
N VAL A 30 10.51 11.04 -13.06
CA VAL A 30 10.22 9.65 -12.70
C VAL A 30 8.79 9.27 -13.11
N GLN A 31 7.81 10.12 -12.78
CA GLN A 31 6.41 9.92 -13.16
C GLN A 31 6.24 9.80 -14.68
N GLN A 32 6.85 10.73 -15.44
CA GLN A 32 6.74 10.74 -16.91
C GLN A 32 7.34 9.48 -17.54
N TYR A 33 8.43 8.96 -16.98
CA TYR A 33 9.04 7.73 -17.47
C TYR A 33 8.07 6.54 -17.38
N PHE A 34 7.45 6.36 -16.21
CA PHE A 34 6.56 5.23 -15.96
C PHE A 34 5.17 5.38 -16.58
N ALA A 35 4.72 6.61 -16.87
CA ALA A 35 3.43 6.89 -17.51
C ALA A 35 3.24 6.25 -18.90
N LYS A 36 4.31 5.71 -19.51
CA LYS A 36 4.26 4.98 -20.79
C LYS A 36 3.84 3.51 -20.66
N GLY A 37 3.80 2.98 -19.43
CA GLY A 37 3.53 1.57 -19.15
C GLY A 37 2.05 1.25 -18.94
N LEU A 38 1.77 0.02 -18.52
CA LEU A 38 0.44 -0.40 -18.05
C LEU A 38 0.08 0.39 -16.79
N GLU A 39 -1.13 0.96 -16.75
CA GLU A 39 -1.60 1.78 -15.64
C GLU A 39 -2.79 1.12 -14.90
N GLY A 40 -2.70 1.05 -13.57
CA GLY A 40 -3.83 0.79 -12.68
C GLY A 40 -4.08 2.00 -11.78
N THR A 41 -5.33 2.39 -11.53
CA THR A 41 -5.66 3.51 -10.61
C THR A 41 -6.49 3.00 -9.44
N HIS A 42 -6.11 3.42 -8.24
CA HIS A 42 -6.77 3.06 -6.99
C HIS A 42 -7.23 4.32 -6.26
N HIS A 43 -8.50 4.35 -5.85
CA HIS A 43 -9.06 5.44 -5.05
C HIS A 43 -8.85 5.16 -3.56
N LEU A 44 -8.12 6.04 -2.87
CA LEU A 44 -7.83 5.90 -1.45
C LEU A 44 -8.75 6.79 -0.58
N GLY A 45 -9.60 7.61 -1.21
CA GLY A 45 -10.53 8.54 -0.56
C GLY A 45 -9.85 9.82 -0.05
N PHE A 46 -10.64 10.84 0.34
CA PHE A 46 -10.13 12.08 0.92
C PHE A 46 -9.08 12.79 0.04
N GLY A 47 -9.30 12.82 -1.27
CA GLY A 47 -8.37 13.41 -2.24
C GLY A 47 -7.13 12.58 -2.57
N TRP A 48 -6.95 11.42 -1.92
CA TRP A 48 -5.83 10.51 -2.20
C TRP A 48 -6.17 9.48 -3.29
N LYS A 49 -5.19 9.22 -4.15
CA LYS A 49 -5.21 8.10 -5.11
C LYS A 49 -3.81 7.53 -5.30
N SER A 50 -3.72 6.27 -5.71
CA SER A 50 -2.46 5.71 -6.21
C SER A 50 -2.60 5.27 -7.66
N LYS A 51 -1.49 5.29 -8.37
CA LYS A 51 -1.37 4.76 -9.73
C LYS A 51 -0.21 3.78 -9.80
N ASP A 52 -0.50 2.60 -10.31
CA ASP A 52 0.47 1.55 -10.55
C ASP A 52 0.92 1.60 -11.99
N PHE A 53 2.23 1.56 -12.19
CA PHE A 53 2.87 1.53 -13.48
C PHE A 53 3.82 0.34 -13.54
N ALA A 54 4.04 -0.19 -14.75
CA ALA A 54 5.02 -1.22 -14.98
C ALA A 54 5.80 -0.96 -16.28
N ALA A 55 7.12 -1.11 -16.20
CA ALA A 55 8.00 -1.19 -17.36
C ALA A 55 8.61 -2.60 -17.40
N SER A 56 8.41 -3.31 -18.50
CA SER A 56 8.89 -4.68 -18.67
C SER A 56 10.09 -4.71 -19.60
N GLY A 57 11.07 -5.54 -19.27
CA GLY A 57 12.13 -5.95 -20.19
C GLY A 57 11.79 -7.32 -20.80
N GLY A 58 12.77 -8.21 -20.80
CA GLY A 58 12.60 -9.61 -21.19
C GLY A 58 12.26 -10.51 -20.01
N TYR A 59 13.19 -10.68 -19.06
CA TYR A 59 12.99 -11.57 -17.91
C TYR A 59 12.45 -10.87 -16.67
N MET A 60 12.37 -9.54 -16.69
CA MET A 60 12.06 -8.79 -15.50
C MET A 60 11.08 -7.65 -15.75
N THR A 61 10.50 -7.16 -14.66
CA THR A 61 9.61 -6.00 -14.67
C THR A 61 10.01 -5.06 -13.56
N ILE A 62 9.98 -3.75 -13.81
CA ILE A 62 10.09 -2.74 -12.76
C ILE A 62 8.73 -2.11 -12.58
N LYS A 63 8.18 -2.25 -11.37
CA LYS A 63 6.90 -1.65 -10.99
C LYS A 63 7.17 -0.32 -10.30
N ALA A 64 6.33 0.67 -10.58
CA ALA A 64 6.29 1.92 -9.84
C ALA A 64 4.88 2.17 -9.32
N ARG A 65 4.73 2.51 -8.04
CA ARG A 65 3.46 2.95 -7.47
C ARG A 65 3.60 4.41 -7.06
N CYS A 66 2.85 5.29 -7.70
CA CYS A 66 2.83 6.71 -7.43
C CYS A 66 1.60 7.07 -6.60
N TYR A 67 1.77 7.93 -5.60
CA TYR A 67 0.73 8.38 -4.69
C TYR A 67 0.48 9.87 -4.86
N TYR A 68 -0.79 10.23 -5.03
CA TYR A 68 -1.22 11.60 -5.30
C TYR A 68 -2.18 12.08 -4.24
N TYR A 69 -2.05 13.34 -3.86
CA TYR A 69 -3.02 14.08 -3.06
C TYR A 69 -3.51 15.28 -3.87
N HIS A 70 -4.80 15.35 -4.16
CA HIS A 70 -5.39 16.36 -5.05
C HIS A 70 -4.59 16.53 -6.35
N ASP A 71 -4.36 15.39 -7.04
CA ASP A 71 -3.63 15.31 -8.31
C ASP A 71 -2.14 15.70 -8.27
N THR A 72 -1.60 16.06 -7.12
CA THR A 72 -0.18 16.35 -6.93
C THR A 72 0.56 15.10 -6.46
N LEU A 73 1.65 14.73 -7.13
CA LEU A 73 2.52 13.62 -6.73
C LEU A 73 3.17 13.92 -5.37
N VAL A 74 2.94 13.07 -4.38
CA VAL A 74 3.46 13.25 -3.01
C VAL A 74 4.54 12.22 -2.68
N SER A 75 4.36 10.98 -3.12
CA SER A 75 5.24 9.84 -2.80
C SER A 75 5.25 8.85 -3.95
N TYR A 76 6.32 8.06 -4.07
CA TYR A 76 6.33 6.91 -4.97
C TYR A 76 7.29 5.82 -4.50
N THR A 77 7.04 4.61 -4.98
CA THR A 77 7.85 3.43 -4.72
C THR A 77 8.20 2.75 -6.02
N ILE A 78 9.47 2.40 -6.21
CA ILE A 78 9.96 1.66 -7.38
C ILE A 78 10.49 0.33 -6.89
N ALA A 79 9.93 -0.77 -7.41
CA ALA A 79 10.26 -2.12 -6.99
C ALA A 79 10.55 -3.00 -8.22
N PRO A 80 11.77 -3.55 -8.34
CA PRO A 80 12.07 -4.55 -9.36
C PRO A 80 11.45 -5.90 -8.99
N TRP A 81 10.85 -6.53 -9.99
CA TRP A 81 10.39 -7.92 -9.98
C TRP A 81 11.39 -8.73 -10.78
N LEU A 82 12.27 -9.42 -10.04
CA LEU A 82 13.33 -10.24 -10.59
C LEU A 82 12.78 -11.61 -11.04
N PRO A 83 13.43 -12.25 -12.02
CA PRO A 83 13.08 -13.62 -12.41
C PRO A 83 13.26 -14.60 -11.25
N THR A 84 12.51 -15.70 -11.30
CA THR A 84 12.56 -16.79 -10.31
C THR A 84 13.83 -17.65 -10.46
N GLU A 85 14.43 -17.68 -11.65
CA GLU A 85 15.64 -18.45 -11.93
C GLU A 85 16.87 -17.82 -11.26
N ASN A 86 17.42 -18.50 -10.24
CA ASN A 86 18.55 -18.00 -9.43
C ASN A 86 19.75 -17.49 -10.26
N ALA A 87 20.15 -18.24 -11.30
CA ALA A 87 21.31 -17.89 -12.13
C ALA A 87 21.12 -16.58 -12.90
N VAL A 88 19.87 -16.23 -13.27
CA VAL A 88 19.52 -14.98 -13.97
C VAL A 88 19.30 -13.87 -12.95
N LYS A 89 18.71 -14.20 -11.81
CA LYS A 89 18.48 -13.30 -10.69
C LYS A 89 19.77 -12.68 -10.15
N ASP A 90 20.80 -13.49 -9.91
CA ASP A 90 22.10 -13.01 -9.39
C ASP A 90 22.80 -12.03 -10.34
N LEU A 91 22.65 -12.24 -11.66
CA LEU A 91 23.16 -11.32 -12.67
C LEU A 91 22.56 -9.91 -12.52
N TYR A 92 21.24 -9.83 -12.29
CA TYR A 92 20.53 -8.56 -12.20
C TYR A 92 20.71 -7.88 -10.84
N VAL A 93 20.74 -8.63 -9.74
CA VAL A 93 20.96 -8.07 -8.39
C VAL A 93 22.21 -7.19 -8.34
N ASN A 94 23.31 -7.66 -8.95
CA ASN A 94 24.57 -6.91 -9.00
C ASN A 94 24.45 -5.60 -9.81
N GLN A 95 23.58 -5.54 -10.82
CA GLN A 95 23.39 -4.35 -11.65
C GLN A 95 22.49 -3.29 -10.99
N PHE A 96 21.64 -3.71 -10.05
CA PHE A 96 20.84 -2.80 -9.22
C PHE A 96 21.61 -2.15 -8.07
N SER A 97 22.78 -2.71 -7.72
CA SER A 97 23.58 -2.33 -6.55
C SER A 97 23.99 -0.86 -6.48
N ALA A 98 24.02 -0.16 -7.61
CA ALA A 98 24.37 1.26 -7.66
C ALA A 98 23.32 2.17 -7.00
N VAL A 99 22.05 1.76 -6.98
CA VAL A 99 20.92 2.61 -6.60
C VAL A 99 20.02 1.95 -5.56
N PHE A 100 19.74 0.68 -5.76
CA PHE A 100 18.89 -0.09 -4.87
C PHE A 100 19.81 -0.89 -3.97
N LYS A 101 19.67 -0.77 -2.65
CA LYS A 101 20.47 -1.51 -1.68
C LYS A 101 20.14 -3.00 -1.82
N PRO A 102 20.97 -3.81 -2.50
CA PRO A 102 20.64 -5.20 -2.72
C PRO A 102 20.91 -6.00 -1.45
N THR A 103 20.10 -7.02 -1.22
CA THR A 103 20.39 -8.10 -0.26
C THR A 103 20.53 -9.40 -1.06
N PRO A 104 21.14 -10.47 -0.51
CA PRO A 104 21.29 -11.72 -1.25
C PRO A 104 19.96 -12.17 -1.87
N GLY A 105 19.92 -12.27 -3.21
CA GLY A 105 18.72 -12.66 -3.95
C GLY A 105 17.54 -11.68 -3.87
N GLN A 106 17.71 -10.42 -3.46
CA GLN A 106 16.61 -9.44 -3.46
C GLN A 106 17.15 -8.03 -3.70
N VAL A 107 16.31 -7.19 -4.30
CA VAL A 107 16.60 -5.77 -4.45
C VAL A 107 15.52 -5.02 -3.68
N ARG A 108 15.92 -4.25 -2.66
CA ARG A 108 14.98 -3.48 -1.85
C ARG A 108 14.31 -2.41 -2.69
N PRO A 109 13.00 -2.16 -2.55
CA PRO A 109 12.35 -1.05 -3.23
C PRO A 109 12.99 0.29 -2.88
N TYR A 110 13.00 1.20 -3.85
CA TYR A 110 13.32 2.60 -3.63
C TYR A 110 12.05 3.35 -3.26
N HIS A 111 12.11 4.21 -2.24
CA HIS A 111 10.99 5.02 -1.77
C HIS A 111 11.34 6.50 -1.79
N TYR A 112 10.49 7.31 -2.43
CA TYR A 112 10.53 8.77 -2.35
C TYR A 112 9.42 9.26 -1.42
N ASN A 113 9.81 9.98 -0.37
CA ASN A 113 8.89 10.58 0.62
C ASN A 113 7.85 9.61 1.26
N PRO A 114 8.25 8.40 1.71
CA PRO A 114 7.32 7.41 2.27
C PRO A 114 6.64 7.90 3.56
N ALA A 115 7.28 8.81 4.30
CA ALA A 115 6.74 9.41 5.52
C ALA A 115 5.42 10.16 5.30
N SER A 116 5.12 10.59 4.06
CA SER A 116 3.82 11.20 3.74
C SER A 116 2.65 10.22 3.82
N LEU A 117 2.90 8.93 3.56
CA LEU A 117 1.90 7.85 3.56
C LEU A 117 1.66 7.27 4.95
N GLN A 118 2.62 7.46 5.85
CA GLN A 118 2.59 6.99 7.24
C GLN A 118 1.89 7.98 8.19
N LYS A 119 1.39 9.10 7.68
CA LYS A 119 0.70 10.14 8.45
C LYS A 119 -0.80 9.93 8.45
N ALA A 120 -1.46 10.46 9.48
CA ALA A 120 -2.91 10.57 9.48
C ALA A 120 -3.38 11.57 8.42
N LEU A 121 -4.61 11.40 7.96
CA LEU A 121 -5.30 12.35 7.10
C LEU A 121 -5.34 13.72 7.78
N GLY A 122 -5.10 14.78 7.01
CA GLY A 122 -4.71 16.10 7.51
C GLY A 122 -5.70 16.80 8.47
N SER A 123 -6.93 16.32 8.59
CA SER A 123 -7.91 16.80 9.56
C SER A 123 -7.71 16.24 10.97
N TYR A 124 -6.97 15.15 11.13
CA TYR A 124 -6.76 14.51 12.43
C TYR A 124 -5.43 14.92 13.04
N ARG A 125 -5.50 15.49 14.24
CA ARG A 125 -4.34 15.78 15.08
C ARG A 125 -4.48 14.92 16.34
N PRO A 126 -3.67 13.85 16.49
CA PRO A 126 -3.68 13.08 17.72
C PRO A 126 -3.28 13.99 18.88
N SER A 127 -3.82 13.70 20.08
CA SER A 127 -3.48 14.42 21.32
C SER A 127 -2.04 14.14 21.81
N TYR A 128 -1.35 13.21 21.16
CA TYR A 128 0.04 12.83 21.42
C TYR A 128 0.93 13.12 20.19
N PRO A 129 2.25 13.32 20.37
CA PRO A 129 3.15 13.58 19.25
C PRO A 129 3.21 12.38 18.31
N LEU A 130 3.01 12.59 17.00
CA LEU A 130 3.17 11.53 15.98
C LEU A 130 4.57 10.89 15.98
N ALA A 131 5.59 11.58 16.52
CA ALA A 131 6.95 11.06 16.67
C ALA A 131 7.05 9.85 17.63
N THR A 132 6.01 9.59 18.43
CA THR A 132 5.97 8.43 19.35
C THR A 132 5.20 7.25 18.79
N THR A 133 4.64 7.35 17.56
CA THR A 133 3.95 6.23 16.93
C THR A 133 4.95 5.12 16.59
N PRO A 134 4.75 3.88 17.07
CA PRO A 134 5.61 2.75 16.70
C PRO A 134 5.71 2.59 15.18
N ALA A 135 6.90 2.25 14.67
CA ALA A 135 7.14 2.08 13.24
C ALA A 135 6.16 1.08 12.60
N THR A 136 5.79 0.03 13.33
CA THR A 136 4.82 -0.97 12.86
C THR A 136 3.41 -0.41 12.64
N ILE A 137 2.97 0.56 13.46
CA ILE A 137 1.70 1.25 13.28
C ILE A 137 1.80 2.21 12.10
N ALA A 138 2.90 2.97 12.01
CA ALA A 138 3.17 3.89 10.90
C ALA A 138 3.17 3.15 9.54
N ASP A 139 3.83 1.99 9.47
CA ASP A 139 3.87 1.13 8.28
C ASP A 139 2.49 0.56 7.95
N TYR A 140 1.69 0.20 8.95
CA TYR A 140 0.31 -0.24 8.74
C TYR A 140 -0.60 0.89 8.23
N MET A 141 -0.34 2.15 8.57
CA MET A 141 -1.08 3.30 8.03
C MET A 141 -0.79 3.53 6.54
N SER A 142 0.38 3.10 6.07
CA SER A 142 0.79 3.25 4.67
C SER A 142 -0.02 2.32 3.75
N PRO A 143 -0.45 2.79 2.56
CA PRO A 143 -1.04 1.93 1.52
C PRO A 143 -0.13 0.77 1.08
N GLU A 144 1.17 0.83 1.38
CA GLU A 144 2.13 -0.24 1.11
C GLU A 144 1.89 -1.51 1.93
N SER A 145 1.15 -1.42 3.04
CA SER A 145 0.71 -2.59 3.81
C SER A 145 -0.36 -3.42 3.10
N GLY A 146 -0.92 -2.93 1.99
CA GLY A 146 -1.92 -3.59 1.15
C GLY A 146 -3.22 -2.78 1.05
N LEU A 147 -3.75 -2.65 -0.16
CA LEU A 147 -4.94 -1.84 -0.48
C LEU A 147 -6.27 -2.59 -0.32
N GLU A 148 -6.23 -3.91 -0.36
CA GLU A 148 -7.43 -4.74 -0.34
C GLU A 148 -7.99 -4.85 1.08
N TYR A 149 -9.25 -4.47 1.26
CA TYR A 149 -9.98 -4.72 2.50
C TYR A 149 -10.64 -6.09 2.43
N GLY A 150 -10.39 -6.95 3.42
CA GLY A 150 -10.94 -8.29 3.46
C GLY A 150 -10.28 -9.14 4.54
N TYR A 151 -10.46 -10.46 4.45
CA TYR A 151 -9.80 -11.41 5.34
C TYR A 151 -8.77 -12.27 4.59
N SER A 152 -9.23 -13.02 3.59
CA SER A 152 -8.41 -13.90 2.75
C SER A 152 -8.94 -13.98 1.33
N GLY A 153 -8.12 -14.47 0.41
CA GLY A 153 -8.55 -14.84 -0.94
C GLY A 153 -7.41 -15.35 -1.81
N GLY A 154 -7.67 -15.47 -3.11
CA GLY A 154 -6.73 -16.01 -4.10
C GLY A 154 -6.68 -17.52 -4.11
N GLU A 155 -5.73 -18.06 -4.88
CA GLU A 155 -5.43 -19.50 -4.93
C GLU A 155 -4.82 -19.93 -3.58
N ALA A 156 -5.38 -20.97 -2.96
CA ALA A 156 -5.06 -21.45 -1.61
C ALA A 156 -5.30 -20.40 -0.48
N PRO A 157 -6.57 -20.08 -0.14
CA PRO A 157 -7.04 -18.85 0.52
C PRO A 157 -6.07 -18.26 1.55
N VAL A 158 -5.17 -17.39 1.09
CA VAL A 158 -4.14 -16.77 1.93
C VAL A 158 -4.72 -15.55 2.61
N VAL A 159 -4.39 -15.34 3.89
CA VAL A 159 -4.76 -14.12 4.63
C VAL A 159 -4.13 -12.91 3.94
N LEU A 160 -4.94 -11.89 3.66
CA LEU A 160 -4.46 -10.68 3.00
C LEU A 160 -3.33 -10.02 3.81
N PRO A 161 -2.27 -9.49 3.17
CA PRO A 161 -1.11 -8.94 3.88
C PRO A 161 -1.46 -7.87 4.93
N ASN A 162 -2.37 -6.94 4.61
CA ASN A 162 -2.83 -5.92 5.54
C ASN A 162 -3.63 -6.52 6.71
N ARG A 163 -4.48 -7.53 6.46
CA ARG A 163 -5.23 -8.22 7.52
C ARG A 163 -4.27 -8.93 8.46
N ARG A 164 -3.27 -9.62 7.91
CA ARG A 164 -2.21 -10.27 8.69
C ARG A 164 -1.46 -9.26 9.55
N ALA A 165 -1.08 -8.12 8.99
CA ALA A 165 -0.42 -7.04 9.73
C ALA A 165 -1.28 -6.56 10.91
N PHE A 166 -2.58 -6.34 10.71
CA PHE A 166 -3.48 -5.95 11.78
C PHE A 166 -3.60 -7.00 12.88
N ILE A 167 -3.74 -8.28 12.51
CA ILE A 167 -3.86 -9.39 13.48
C ILE A 167 -2.66 -9.43 14.43
N LEU A 168 -1.45 -9.14 13.92
CA LEU A 168 -0.23 -9.11 14.74
C LEU A 168 -0.16 -7.90 15.68
N LEU A 169 -0.87 -6.81 15.36
CA LEU A 169 -0.86 -5.57 16.13
C LEU A 169 -2.01 -5.50 17.14
N GLN A 170 -3.18 -6.04 16.81
CA GLN A 170 -4.46 -5.67 17.43
C GLN A 170 -4.53 -5.81 18.96
N ASP A 171 -3.78 -6.75 19.54
CA ASP A 171 -3.79 -6.99 21.00
C ASP A 171 -2.97 -5.94 21.78
N GLN A 172 -2.10 -5.21 21.08
CA GLN A 172 -1.23 -4.18 21.65
C GLN A 172 -1.79 -2.76 21.44
N LEU A 173 -2.87 -2.62 20.66
CA LEU A 173 -3.42 -1.32 20.29
C LEU A 173 -4.27 -0.72 21.42
N SER A 174 -3.91 0.51 21.80
CA SER A 174 -4.77 1.36 22.63
C SER A 174 -5.98 1.85 21.83
N THR A 175 -6.98 2.41 22.51
CA THR A 175 -8.09 3.08 21.81
C THR A 175 -7.59 4.24 20.96
N ALA A 176 -6.59 4.98 21.43
CA ALA A 176 -5.97 6.09 20.70
C ALA A 176 -5.31 5.62 19.39
N ASP A 177 -4.63 4.46 19.40
CA ASP A 177 -4.05 3.87 18.19
C ASP A 177 -5.13 3.47 17.18
N ILE A 178 -6.25 2.89 17.65
CA ILE A 178 -7.38 2.58 16.77
C ILE A 178 -7.94 3.84 16.12
N VAL A 179 -8.11 4.93 16.88
CA VAL A 179 -8.55 6.22 16.31
C VAL A 179 -7.54 6.76 15.31
N LEU A 180 -6.24 6.66 15.57
CA LEU A 180 -5.19 7.03 14.62
C LEU A 180 -5.31 6.23 13.31
N LEU A 181 -5.49 4.91 13.40
CA LEU A 181 -5.65 4.03 12.24
C LEU A 181 -6.93 4.31 11.45
N MET A 182 -8.02 4.71 12.11
CA MET A 182 -9.25 5.18 11.44
C MET A 182 -9.02 6.44 10.59
N HIS A 183 -7.88 7.12 10.75
CA HIS A 183 -7.46 8.26 9.96
C HIS A 183 -6.24 7.95 9.08
N ALA A 184 -5.92 6.69 8.82
CA ALA A 184 -4.85 6.31 7.91
C ALA A 184 -5.13 6.72 6.45
N VAL A 185 -4.07 6.98 5.68
CA VAL A 185 -4.16 7.13 4.21
C VAL A 185 -4.59 5.81 3.56
N ASN A 186 -4.12 4.67 4.09
CA ASN A 186 -4.54 3.36 3.59
C ASN A 186 -6.04 3.10 3.87
N PRO A 187 -6.88 2.94 2.82
CA PRO A 187 -8.29 2.61 3.00
C PRO A 187 -8.50 1.31 3.76
N ALA A 188 -7.68 0.28 3.51
CA ALA A 188 -7.88 -1.02 4.12
C ALA A 188 -7.59 -1.01 5.62
N SER A 189 -6.55 -0.30 6.04
CA SER A 189 -6.22 -0.10 7.45
C SER A 189 -7.29 0.68 8.19
N ARG A 190 -7.79 1.76 7.57
CA ARG A 190 -8.89 2.56 8.10
C ARG A 190 -10.18 1.76 8.27
N LEU A 191 -10.59 0.99 7.26
CA LEU A 191 -11.80 0.15 7.36
C LEU A 191 -11.65 -0.98 8.38
N THR A 192 -10.45 -1.55 8.51
CA THR A 192 -10.17 -2.57 9.54
C THR A 192 -10.22 -1.98 10.95
N ALA A 193 -9.72 -0.75 11.15
CA ALA A 193 -9.84 -0.05 12.42
C ALA A 193 -11.30 0.32 12.76
N ILE A 194 -12.10 0.71 11.75
CA ILE A 194 -13.54 0.93 11.89
C ILE A 194 -14.25 -0.37 12.30
N GLU A 195 -13.95 -1.49 11.63
CA GLU A 195 -14.47 -2.81 11.97
C GLU A 195 -14.16 -3.16 13.43
N TYR A 196 -12.92 -2.91 13.87
CA TYR A 196 -12.51 -3.14 15.24
C TYR A 196 -13.28 -2.29 16.25
N TYR A 197 -13.40 -0.98 15.99
CA TYR A 197 -14.18 -0.04 16.80
C TYR A 197 -15.63 -0.52 16.96
N LEU A 198 -16.27 -0.91 15.86
CA LEU A 198 -17.66 -1.36 15.85
C LEU A 198 -17.87 -2.65 16.66
N LYS A 199 -16.91 -3.59 16.62
CA LYS A 199 -16.93 -4.82 17.44
C LYS A 199 -16.66 -4.57 18.92
N ASN A 200 -15.95 -3.49 19.25
CA ASN A 200 -15.41 -3.23 20.58
C ASN A 200 -15.87 -1.89 21.17
N LYS A 201 -17.06 -1.39 20.80
CA LYS A 201 -17.56 -0.06 21.20
C LYS A 201 -17.45 0.22 22.70
N LYS A 202 -17.64 -0.80 23.54
CA LYS A 202 -17.55 -0.69 25.01
C LYS A 202 -16.18 -0.25 25.55
N ARG A 203 -15.11 -0.37 24.75
CA ARG A 203 -13.76 0.11 25.11
C ARG A 203 -13.60 1.63 24.98
N PHE A 204 -14.53 2.29 24.28
CA PHE A 204 -14.47 3.71 24.00
C PHE A 204 -15.48 4.45 24.88
N THR A 205 -15.12 5.64 25.34
CA THR A 205 -16.01 6.52 26.10
C THR A 205 -17.23 6.94 25.26
N HIS A 206 -18.32 7.36 25.91
CA HIS A 206 -19.50 7.81 25.20
C HIS A 206 -19.23 9.00 24.26
N ALA A 207 -18.39 9.95 24.70
CA ALA A 207 -17.98 11.09 23.89
C ALA A 207 -17.17 10.67 22.65
N GLU A 208 -16.20 9.75 22.80
CA GLU A 208 -15.47 9.19 21.67
C GLU A 208 -16.42 8.50 20.70
N GLN A 209 -17.34 7.66 21.20
CA GLN A 209 -18.28 6.95 20.34
C GLN A 209 -19.12 7.88 19.46
N GLN A 210 -19.61 8.99 20.00
CA GLN A 210 -20.36 9.97 19.20
C GLN A 210 -19.52 10.54 18.06
N SER A 211 -18.30 11.00 18.36
CA SER A 211 -17.38 11.54 17.35
C SER A 211 -16.97 10.50 16.30
N LEU A 212 -16.66 9.27 16.72
CA LEU A 212 -16.23 8.19 15.84
C LEU A 212 -17.37 7.70 14.94
N ASN A 213 -18.61 7.61 15.44
CA ASN A 213 -19.76 7.26 14.61
C ASN A 213 -20.00 8.30 13.51
N GLN A 214 -19.78 9.59 13.79
CA GLN A 214 -19.85 10.63 12.76
C GLN A 214 -18.70 10.51 11.76
N TRP A 215 -17.48 10.26 12.23
CA TRP A 215 -16.32 10.03 11.37
C TRP A 215 -16.52 8.84 10.43
N VAL A 216 -17.05 7.72 10.91
CA VAL A 216 -17.36 6.53 10.10
C VAL A 216 -18.29 6.87 8.93
N LYS A 217 -19.30 7.72 9.15
CA LYS A 217 -20.19 8.19 8.07
C LYS A 217 -19.44 9.00 7.01
N VAL A 218 -18.51 9.87 7.43
CA VAL A 218 -17.64 10.63 6.51
C VAL A 218 -16.78 9.68 5.69
N VAL A 219 -16.16 8.69 6.33
CA VAL A 219 -15.32 7.69 5.63
C VAL A 219 -16.11 6.96 4.54
N PHE A 220 -17.33 6.49 4.82
CA PHE A 220 -18.15 5.82 3.80
C PHE A 220 -18.65 6.74 2.68
N LYS A 221 -18.72 8.05 2.93
CA LYS A 221 -19.05 9.04 1.89
C LYS A 221 -17.84 9.28 0.98
N GLU A 222 -16.65 9.42 1.55
CA GLU A 222 -15.39 9.68 0.85
C GLU A 222 -14.82 8.44 0.13
N LEU A 223 -15.13 7.25 0.65
CA LEU A 223 -14.71 5.96 0.11
C LEU A 223 -15.92 5.01 0.04
N PRO A 224 -16.87 5.23 -0.89
CA PRO A 224 -18.06 4.41 -1.00
C PRO A 224 -17.75 3.00 -1.52
N LYS A 225 -16.68 2.85 -2.31
CA LYS A 225 -16.19 1.57 -2.80
C LYS A 225 -14.73 1.35 -2.38
N VAL A 226 -14.39 0.11 -2.07
CA VAL A 226 -13.04 -0.32 -1.71
C VAL A 226 -12.67 -1.58 -2.48
N GLU A 227 -11.39 -1.73 -2.78
CA GLU A 227 -10.85 -2.97 -3.32
C GLU A 227 -10.97 -4.07 -2.27
N SER A 228 -11.47 -5.21 -2.68
CA SER A 228 -11.61 -6.39 -1.82
C SER A 228 -11.47 -7.64 -2.68
N LEU A 229 -11.13 -8.72 -2.00
CA LEU A 229 -11.07 -10.06 -2.56
C LEU A 229 -12.15 -10.93 -1.90
N GLN A 230 -12.95 -11.63 -2.70
CA GLN A 230 -13.94 -12.61 -2.23
C GLN A 230 -13.70 -13.94 -2.95
N GLY A 231 -13.11 -14.91 -2.23
CA GLY A 231 -12.59 -16.12 -2.88
C GLY A 231 -11.49 -15.76 -3.86
N CYS A 232 -11.65 -16.13 -5.13
CA CYS A 232 -10.72 -15.80 -6.21
C CYS A 232 -11.12 -14.55 -7.02
N ILE A 233 -12.18 -13.84 -6.62
CA ILE A 233 -12.73 -12.71 -7.37
C ILE A 233 -12.34 -11.41 -6.67
N GLY A 234 -11.46 -10.65 -7.33
CA GLY A 234 -11.09 -9.29 -6.91
C GLY A 234 -12.00 -8.26 -7.56
N GLY A 235 -12.28 -7.16 -6.85
CA GLY A 235 -13.08 -6.08 -7.41
C GLY A 235 -13.33 -4.93 -6.44
N LEU A 236 -14.11 -3.95 -6.91
CA LEU A 236 -14.58 -2.84 -6.10
C LEU A 236 -15.94 -3.17 -5.48
N TYR A 237 -16.01 -3.12 -4.15
CA TYR A 237 -17.21 -3.47 -3.38
C TYR A 237 -17.63 -2.30 -2.50
N ASN A 238 -18.92 -2.24 -2.14
CA ASN A 238 -19.43 -1.23 -1.23
C ASN A 238 -18.74 -1.36 0.15
N ALA A 239 -18.03 -0.30 0.56
CA ALA A 239 -17.23 -0.32 1.78
C ALA A 239 -18.10 -0.49 3.04
N ARG A 240 -19.28 0.16 3.08
CA ARG A 240 -20.20 0.06 4.22
C ARG A 240 -20.75 -1.36 4.37
N GLU A 241 -21.20 -1.96 3.27
CA GLU A 241 -21.76 -3.31 3.28
C GLU A 241 -20.70 -4.35 3.68
N LEU A 242 -19.46 -4.20 3.19
CA LEU A 242 -18.37 -5.09 3.59
C LEU A 242 -18.06 -4.99 5.09
N VAL A 243 -17.94 -3.79 5.64
CA VAL A 243 -17.71 -3.62 7.08
C VAL A 243 -18.87 -4.22 7.88
N ALA A 244 -20.12 -3.93 7.50
CA ALA A 244 -21.31 -4.50 8.13
C ALA A 244 -21.30 -6.04 8.16
N ARG A 245 -20.86 -6.66 7.06
CA ARG A 245 -20.71 -8.12 6.97
C ARG A 245 -19.68 -8.65 7.96
N PHE A 246 -18.52 -8.00 8.08
CA PHE A 246 -17.46 -8.45 9.00
C PHE A 246 -17.77 -8.16 10.46
N THR A 247 -18.55 -7.12 10.77
CA THR A 247 -19.00 -6.80 12.14
C THR A 247 -20.26 -7.55 12.55
N LYS A 248 -21.00 -8.14 11.60
CA LYS A 248 -22.35 -8.72 11.82
C LYS A 248 -23.33 -7.69 12.38
N THR A 249 -23.25 -6.44 11.92
CA THR A 249 -24.12 -5.33 12.37
C THR A 249 -24.70 -4.59 11.18
N THR A 250 -25.92 -4.08 11.31
CA THR A 250 -26.49 -3.08 10.37
C THR A 250 -25.82 -1.72 10.62
N LEU A 251 -25.26 -1.09 9.58
CA LEU A 251 -24.51 0.17 9.64
C LEU A 251 -25.19 1.34 8.93
#